data_AF-A0A157T1F8-F1
#
_entry.id   AF-A0A157T1F8-F1
#
_cell.length_a   1.000
_cell.length_b   1.000
_cell.length_c   1.000
_cell.angle_alpha   90.00
_cell.angle_beta   90.00
_cell.angle_gamma   90.00
#
_symmetry.space_group_name_H-M   'P 1'
#
loop_
_entity.id
_entity.type
_entity.pdbx_description
1 polymer ?
#
loop_
_entity_poly.entity_id
_entity_poly.type
_entity_poly.pdbx_seq_one_letter_code
_entity_poly.pdbx_strand_id
1 'polypeptide(L)'
;MMSTSGFYQRSRRAIIYETDSLFRYTTEAELKFVIEKGVIMSYNPKGTYLTNLFTDDPNVAVKMLALSKLPRYRIGPISMSKKLFSKVKYVGIVTPKGKSRGGAKEYVFTDPIIIDVENLYVYDFKDRRTYTIRLPSIH
;
A
#
# COMPACT_ATOMS: atom_id res chain seq x y z
N MET A 1 1.13 24.77 12.37
CA MET A 1 -0.14 24.39 11.72
C MET A 1 0.17 24.02 10.28
N MET A 2 0.20 22.73 9.93
CA MET A 2 0.40 22.29 8.54
C MET A 2 -0.95 22.26 7.83
N SER A 3 -1.03 22.97 6.71
CA SER A 3 -2.21 23.15 5.87
C SER A 3 -2.43 21.91 5.01
N THR A 4 -3.50 21.17 5.26
CA THR A 4 -3.96 20.03 4.45
C THR A 4 -4.84 20.53 3.30
N SER A 5 -4.23 21.03 2.24
CA SER A 5 -4.93 21.36 0.99
C SER A 5 -4.99 20.12 0.07
N GLY A 6 -5.79 19.12 0.44
CA GLY A 6 -5.97 17.91 -0.39
C GLY A 6 -7.01 18.13 -1.49
N PHE A 7 -6.63 17.96 -2.76
CA PHE A 7 -7.56 17.94 -3.89
C PHE A 7 -8.43 16.66 -3.84
N TYR A 8 -9.70 16.82 -3.45
CA TYR A 8 -10.69 15.74 -3.40
C TYR A 8 -11.22 15.38 -4.79
N GLN A 9 -10.61 14.39 -5.46
CA GLN A 9 -11.26 13.79 -6.64
C GLN A 9 -12.21 12.66 -6.21
N ARG A 10 -13.45 13.06 -5.91
CA ARG A 10 -14.50 12.20 -5.33
C ARG A 10 -15.11 11.27 -6.39
N SER A 11 -14.46 10.15 -6.69
CA SER A 11 -15.18 8.96 -7.18
C SER A 11 -15.58 8.14 -5.95
N ARG A 12 -16.85 7.76 -5.80
CA ARG A 12 -17.40 7.13 -4.56
C ARG A 12 -16.73 5.80 -4.11
N ARG A 13 -15.63 5.36 -4.74
CA ARG A 13 -14.96 4.07 -4.49
C ARG A 13 -13.43 4.16 -4.30
N ALA A 14 -12.80 5.30 -4.56
CA ALA A 14 -11.36 5.46 -4.37
C ALA A 14 -11.02 6.88 -3.96
N ILE A 15 -10.11 6.99 -2.99
CA ILE A 15 -9.56 8.24 -2.47
C ILE A 15 -8.04 8.17 -2.65
N ILE A 16 -7.46 9.22 -3.22
CA ILE A 16 -6.02 9.43 -3.22
C ILE A 16 -5.72 10.27 -1.98
N TYR A 17 -5.08 9.69 -0.97
CA TYR A 17 -4.71 10.44 0.23
C TYR A 17 -3.43 11.26 -0.04
N GLU A 18 -3.46 12.57 0.20
CA GLU A 18 -2.25 13.36 0.33
C GLU A 18 -1.81 13.35 1.78
N THR A 19 -1.30 12.19 2.23
CA THR A 19 -0.81 12.00 3.59
C THR A 19 0.53 11.27 3.56
N ASP A 20 1.27 11.36 4.67
CA ASP A 20 2.47 10.56 4.91
C ASP A 20 2.14 9.10 5.25
N SER A 21 0.87 8.69 5.11
CA SER A 21 0.43 7.33 5.38
C SER A 21 0.16 6.60 4.07
N LEU A 22 0.90 5.53 3.83
CA LEU A 22 0.76 4.73 2.62
C LEU A 22 0.13 3.37 2.92
N PHE A 23 -0.39 2.76 1.87
CA PHE A 23 -1.06 1.48 1.89
C PHE A 23 -0.36 0.51 0.93
N ARG A 24 -0.59 -0.78 1.14
CA ARG A 24 -0.27 -1.81 0.17
C ARG A 24 -1.41 -2.78 -0.02
N TYR A 25 -1.64 -3.17 -1.26
CA TYR A 25 -2.64 -4.17 -1.63
C TYR A 25 -1.90 -5.50 -1.83
N THR A 26 -2.37 -6.53 -1.14
CA THR A 26 -1.61 -7.77 -0.97
C THR A 26 -2.48 -9.00 -1.15
N THR A 27 -1.85 -10.08 -1.61
CA THR A 27 -2.43 -11.43 -1.60
C THR A 27 -2.29 -12.06 -0.21
N GLU A 28 -2.95 -13.20 0.00
CA GLU A 28 -2.86 -13.96 1.24
C GLU A 28 -1.44 -14.48 1.52
N ALA A 29 -0.76 -15.01 0.51
CA ALA A 29 0.62 -15.47 0.65
C ALA A 29 1.57 -14.33 1.03
N GLU A 30 1.42 -13.15 0.43
CA GLU A 30 2.21 -11.97 0.79
C GLU A 30 1.87 -11.45 2.20
N LEU A 31 0.59 -11.45 2.61
CA LEU A 31 0.22 -11.06 3.96
C LEU A 31 0.82 -12.00 5.00
N LYS A 32 0.74 -13.32 4.78
CA LYS A 32 1.35 -14.32 5.65
C LYS A 32 2.84 -14.08 5.82
N PHE A 33 3.55 -13.82 4.72
CA PHE A 33 4.96 -13.44 4.75
C PHE A 33 5.22 -12.18 5.60
N VAL A 34 4.41 -11.13 5.40
CA VAL A 34 4.52 -9.89 6.17
C VAL A 34 4.34 -10.14 7.66
N ILE A 35 3.36 -10.96 8.05
CA ILE A 35 3.12 -11.29 9.46
C ILE A 35 4.27 -12.11 10.04
N GLU A 36 4.79 -13.10 9.31
CA GLU A 36 5.87 -13.97 9.78
C GLU A 36 7.22 -13.26 9.89
N LYS A 37 7.50 -12.32 8.98
CA LYS A 37 8.80 -11.64 8.89
C LYS A 37 8.79 -10.22 9.41
N GLY A 38 7.62 -9.61 9.61
CA GLY A 38 7.44 -8.19 9.90
C GLY A 38 8.02 -7.27 8.81
N VAL A 39 8.08 -7.75 7.57
CA VAL A 39 8.71 -7.04 6.44
C VAL A 39 7.80 -7.07 5.22
N ILE A 40 7.66 -5.92 4.56
CA ILE A 40 7.03 -5.80 3.25
C ILE A 40 8.12 -5.86 2.19
N MET A 41 7.99 -6.80 1.25
CA MET A 41 8.86 -6.86 0.09
C MET A 41 8.08 -7.23 -1.17
N SER A 42 8.55 -6.77 -2.32
CA SER A 42 8.12 -7.29 -3.61
C SER A 42 9.24 -8.09 -4.26
N TYR A 43 8.92 -9.26 -4.82
CA TYR A 43 9.88 -10.06 -5.61
C TYR A 43 10.01 -9.60 -7.07
N ASN A 44 9.46 -8.44 -7.42
CA ASN A 44 9.49 -7.92 -8.79
C ASN A 44 10.72 -7.00 -8.98
N PRO A 45 11.25 -6.88 -10.22
CA PRO A 45 12.46 -6.09 -10.48
C PRO A 45 12.28 -4.58 -10.27
N LYS A 46 11.04 -4.09 -10.13
CA LYS A 46 10.80 -2.66 -9.88
C LYS A 46 11.06 -2.30 -8.42
N GLY A 47 10.77 -3.22 -7.49
CA GLY A 47 11.00 -3.05 -6.06
C GLY A 47 9.71 -3.14 -5.22
N THR A 48 9.86 -2.89 -3.92
CA THR A 48 8.75 -2.86 -2.97
C THR A 48 7.91 -1.62 -3.25
N TYR A 49 6.60 -1.76 -3.48
CA TYR A 49 5.74 -0.61 -3.70
C TYR A 49 4.84 -0.36 -2.48
N LEU A 50 4.59 0.92 -2.22
CA LEU A 50 3.49 1.43 -1.40
C LEU A 50 2.71 2.46 -2.23
N THR A 51 1.47 2.76 -1.85
CA THR A 51 0.62 3.72 -2.57
C THR A 51 -0.20 4.55 -1.62
N ASN A 52 -0.59 5.75 -2.04
CA ASN A 52 -1.56 6.55 -1.32
C ASN A 52 -3.02 6.29 -1.74
N LEU A 53 -3.24 5.32 -2.63
CA LEU A 53 -4.57 4.89 -3.03
C LEU A 53 -5.26 4.18 -1.86
N PHE A 54 -6.41 4.70 -1.46
CA PHE A 54 -7.34 4.06 -0.53
C PHE A 54 -8.63 3.69 -1.26
N THR A 55 -8.87 2.39 -1.41
CA THR A 55 -10.11 1.83 -1.97
C THR A 55 -10.49 0.57 -1.20
N ASP A 56 -11.79 0.40 -0.96
CA ASP A 56 -12.38 -0.81 -0.39
C ASP A 56 -12.88 -1.78 -1.50
N ASP A 57 -12.67 -1.43 -2.77
CA ASP A 57 -12.94 -2.27 -3.94
C ASP A 57 -11.61 -2.83 -4.51
N PRO A 58 -11.39 -4.15 -4.47
CA PRO A 58 -10.16 -4.77 -4.97
C PRO A 58 -10.02 -4.65 -6.49
N ASN A 59 -11.12 -4.55 -7.25
CA ASN A 59 -11.06 -4.34 -8.70
C ASN A 59 -10.57 -2.94 -9.06
N VAL A 60 -10.93 -1.95 -8.23
CA VAL A 60 -10.42 -0.59 -8.39
C VAL A 60 -8.92 -0.57 -8.10
N ALA A 61 -8.46 -1.27 -7.06
CA ALA A 61 -7.03 -1.39 -6.76
C ALA A 61 -6.26 -2.01 -7.95
N VAL A 62 -6.73 -3.12 -8.51
CA VAL A 62 -6.12 -3.75 -9.70
C VAL A 62 -6.00 -2.79 -10.86
N LYS A 63 -7.07 -2.04 -11.16
CA LYS A 63 -7.10 -1.12 -12.30
C LYS A 63 -6.20 0.11 -12.10
N MET A 64 -6.20 0.68 -10.90
CA MET A 64 -5.48 1.92 -10.58
C MET A 64 -3.99 1.70 -10.34
N LEU A 65 -3.62 0.52 -9.81
CA LEU A 65 -2.23 0.14 -9.50
C LEU A 65 -1.64 -0.85 -10.49
N ALA A 66 -2.38 -1.20 -11.55
CA ALA A 66 -1.96 -2.18 -12.55
C ALA A 66 -1.46 -3.52 -11.94
N LEU A 67 -2.12 -3.98 -10.88
CA LEU A 67 -1.73 -5.22 -10.19
C LEU A 67 -1.96 -6.44 -11.09
N SER A 68 -1.05 -7.41 -11.03
CA SER A 68 -1.17 -8.66 -11.79
C SER A 68 -2.17 -9.65 -11.20
N LYS A 69 -2.52 -9.49 -9.92
CA LYS A 69 -3.45 -10.34 -9.18
C LYS A 69 -4.48 -9.49 -8.45
N LEU A 70 -5.67 -10.04 -8.26
CA LEU A 70 -6.69 -9.43 -7.41
C LEU A 70 -6.20 -9.48 -5.95
N PRO A 71 -6.06 -8.34 -5.25
CA PRO A 71 -5.63 -8.35 -3.88
C PRO A 71 -6.75 -8.90 -2.98
N ARG A 72 -6.33 -9.62 -1.94
CA ARG A 72 -7.23 -10.10 -0.90
C ARG A 72 -7.31 -9.13 0.28
N TYR A 73 -6.21 -8.43 0.55
CA TYR A 73 -6.11 -7.52 1.68
C TYR A 73 -5.53 -6.16 1.27
N ARG A 74 -5.83 -5.15 2.08
CA ARG A 74 -5.08 -3.89 2.13
C ARG A 74 -4.42 -3.78 3.49
N ILE A 75 -3.10 -3.59 3.52
CA ILE A 75 -2.34 -3.31 4.74
C ILE A 75 -2.02 -1.82 4.85
N GLY A 76 -2.00 -1.33 6.09
CA GLY A 76 -1.77 0.07 6.42
C GLY A 76 -2.98 0.75 7.07
N PRO A 77 -2.85 2.01 7.51
CA PRO A 77 -1.81 2.96 7.11
C PRO A 77 -0.41 2.62 7.63
N ILE A 78 0.60 2.79 6.79
CA ILE A 78 2.03 2.70 7.12
C ILE A 78 2.57 4.12 7.13
N SER A 79 2.98 4.60 8.30
CA SER A 79 3.53 5.93 8.45
C SER A 79 4.92 6.03 7.81
N MET A 80 5.09 7.00 6.93
CA MET A 80 6.34 7.26 6.26
C MET A 80 7.23 8.17 7.11
N SER A 81 8.15 7.56 7.87
CA SER A 81 9.20 8.32 8.53
C SER A 81 10.14 8.97 7.51
N LYS A 82 10.86 10.04 7.91
CA LYS A 82 11.91 10.65 7.07
C LYS A 82 12.94 9.63 6.57
N LYS A 83 13.31 8.68 7.44
CA LYS A 83 14.24 7.58 7.13
C LYS A 83 13.67 6.60 6.09
N LEU A 84 12.36 6.37 6.09
CA LEU A 84 11.73 5.53 5.09
C LEU A 84 11.62 6.27 3.74
N PHE A 85 11.25 7.56 3.76
CA PHE A 85 11.22 8.39 2.56
C PHE A 85 12.57 8.48 1.83
N SER A 86 13.69 8.55 2.55
CA SER A 86 15.02 8.59 1.92
C SER A 86 15.39 7.30 1.18
N LYS A 87 14.66 6.20 1.39
CA LYS A 87 14.85 4.93 0.68
C LYS A 87 13.98 4.78 -0.57
N VAL A 88 13.16 5.79 -0.88
CA VAL A 88 12.32 5.76 -2.07
C VAL A 88 13.21 5.94 -3.30
N LYS A 89 13.21 4.94 -4.17
CA LYS A 89 13.89 4.95 -5.46
C LYS A 89 13.15 5.80 -6.48
N TYR A 90 11.82 5.71 -6.46
CA TYR A 90 10.96 6.29 -7.46
C TYR A 90 9.60 6.65 -6.86
N VAL A 91 9.09 7.83 -7.24
CA VAL A 91 7.72 8.25 -6.99
C VAL A 91 7.11 8.64 -8.32
N GLY A 92 5.92 8.12 -8.60
CA GLY A 92 5.21 8.54 -9.79
C GLY A 92 3.79 8.00 -9.86
N ILE A 93 3.13 8.30 -10.96
CA ILE A 93 1.80 7.80 -11.25
C ILE A 93 1.93 6.46 -11.97
N VAL A 94 1.21 5.45 -11.50
CA VAL A 94 1.17 4.14 -12.15
C VAL A 94 0.68 4.33 -13.58
N THR A 95 1.52 3.96 -14.55
CA THR A 95 1.18 4.02 -15.96
C THR A 95 0.10 2.99 -16.30
N PRO A 96 -0.86 3.30 -17.18
CA PRO A 96 -1.81 2.32 -17.70
C PRO A 96 -1.07 1.10 -18.29
N LYS A 97 -1.60 -0.11 -18.09
CA LYS A 97 -1.05 -1.34 -18.69
C LYS A 97 -2.17 -2.29 -19.08
N GLY A 98 -2.25 -2.64 -20.36
CA GLY A 98 -3.32 -3.47 -20.90
C GLY A 98 -4.69 -2.83 -20.63
N LYS A 99 -5.55 -3.52 -19.88
CA LYS A 99 -6.89 -3.02 -19.48
C LYS A 99 -6.89 -2.14 -18.22
N SER A 100 -5.75 -1.99 -17.55
CA SER A 100 -5.63 -1.19 -16.33
C SER A 100 -5.44 0.28 -16.67
N ARG A 101 -6.27 1.15 -16.08
CA ARG A 101 -6.23 2.60 -16.28
C ARG A 101 -4.99 3.26 -15.67
N GLY A 102 -4.38 2.65 -14.65
CA GLY A 102 -3.36 3.32 -13.86
C GLY A 102 -3.93 4.51 -13.09
N GLY A 103 -3.08 5.45 -12.70
CA GLY A 103 -3.51 6.74 -12.14
C GLY A 103 -3.35 6.90 -10.62
N ALA A 104 -3.02 5.83 -9.89
CA ALA A 104 -2.64 5.96 -8.49
C ALA A 104 -1.17 6.35 -8.35
N LYS A 105 -0.83 7.13 -7.31
CA LYS A 105 0.56 7.41 -6.97
C LYS A 105 1.19 6.20 -6.30
N GLU A 106 2.35 5.78 -6.79
CA GLU A 106 3.17 4.72 -6.20
C GLU A 106 4.50 5.28 -5.70
N TYR A 107 4.98 4.69 -4.62
CA TYR A 107 6.28 4.91 -4.01
C TYR A 107 7.00 3.57 -4.06
N VAL A 108 8.10 3.52 -4.81
CA VAL A 108 8.86 2.30 -5.05
C VAL A 108 10.19 2.39 -4.33
N PHE A 109 10.50 1.36 -3.55
CA PHE A 109 11.67 1.23 -2.70
C PHE A 109 12.56 0.11 -3.26
N THR A 110 13.89 0.32 -3.24
CA THR A 110 14.85 -0.74 -3.58
C THR A 110 14.83 -1.86 -2.54
N ASP A 111 14.65 -1.49 -1.28
CA ASP A 111 14.84 -2.39 -0.15
C ASP A 111 13.50 -2.93 0.37
N PRO A 112 13.53 -4.06 1.09
CA PRO A 112 12.42 -4.44 1.95
C PRO A 112 12.10 -3.35 2.98
N ILE A 113 10.82 -3.16 3.27
CA ILE A 113 10.33 -2.20 4.26
C ILE A 113 10.06 -2.97 5.55
N ILE A 114 10.85 -2.70 6.57
CA ILE A 114 10.62 -3.22 7.92
C ILE A 114 9.41 -2.47 8.49
N ILE A 115 8.40 -3.22 8.93
CA ILE A 115 7.24 -2.66 9.59
C ILE A 115 7.56 -2.53 11.07
N ASP A 116 8.02 -1.35 11.48
CA ASP A 116 8.30 -1.02 12.88
C ASP A 116 7.06 -0.44 13.57
N VAL A 117 5.96 -1.19 13.52
CA VAL A 117 4.77 -0.90 14.32
C VAL A 117 4.35 -2.15 15.08
N GLU A 118 3.92 -1.98 16.32
CA GLU A 118 3.40 -3.09 17.12
C GLU A 118 2.15 -3.70 16.47
N ASN A 119 1.33 -2.86 15.83
CA ASN A 119 0.02 -3.20 15.31
C ASN A 119 -0.07 -2.89 13.81
N LEU A 120 -0.23 -3.92 12.98
CA LEU A 120 -0.51 -3.79 11.56
C LEU A 120 -2.02 -3.81 11.32
N TYR A 121 -2.53 -2.75 10.71
CA TYR A 121 -3.91 -2.69 10.25
C TYR A 121 -4.07 -3.43 8.92
N VAL A 122 -5.05 -4.34 8.86
CA VAL A 122 -5.33 -5.18 7.70
C VAL A 122 -6.83 -5.12 7.40
N TYR A 123 -7.19 -4.69 6.20
CA TYR A 123 -8.56 -4.78 5.70
C TYR A 123 -8.70 -6.00 4.78
N ASP A 124 -9.66 -6.88 5.07
CA ASP A 124 -10.04 -8.02 4.22
C ASP A 124 -11.18 -7.64 3.27
N PHE A 125 -10.96 -7.76 1.96
CA PHE A 125 -11.95 -7.40 0.94
C PHE A 125 -13.15 -8.36 0.85
N LYS A 126 -13.00 -9.64 1.21
CA LYS A 126 -14.11 -10.62 1.18
C LYS A 126 -15.02 -10.42 2.37
N ASP A 127 -14.42 -10.27 3.55
CA ASP A 127 -15.17 -10.18 4.80
C ASP A 127 -15.58 -8.74 5.11
N ARG A 128 -15.01 -7.76 4.38
CA ARG A 128 -15.22 -6.32 4.52
C ARG A 128 -14.98 -5.83 5.95
N ARG A 129 -13.94 -6.38 6.58
CA ARG A 129 -13.58 -6.14 7.97
C ARG A 129 -12.13 -5.72 8.11
N THR A 130 -11.88 -4.87 9.09
CA THR A 130 -10.54 -4.47 9.51
C THR A 130 -10.13 -5.29 10.72
N TYR A 131 -8.90 -5.80 10.67
CA TYR A 131 -8.23 -6.51 11.74
C TYR A 131 -7.00 -5.71 12.14
N THR A 132 -6.64 -5.85 13.42
CA THR A 132 -5.35 -5.40 13.93
C THR A 132 -4.53 -6.64 14.24
N ILE A 133 -3.37 -6.76 13.62
CA ILE A 133 -2.48 -7.90 13.79
C ILE A 133 -1.23 -7.43 14.51
N ARG A 134 -0.90 -8.10 15.63
CA ARG A 134 0.35 -7.85 16.32
C ARG A 134 1.49 -8.48 15.53
N LEU A 135 2.50 -7.69 15.17
CA LEU A 135 3.68 -8.19 14.47
C LEU A 135 4.70 -8.76 15.48
N PRO A 136 5.52 -9.75 15.07
CA PRO A 136 6.62 -10.22 15.89
C PRO A 136 7.64 -9.10 16.10
N SER A 137 8.15 -8.95 17.32
CA SER A 137 9.26 -8.04 17.60
C SER A 137 10.49 -8.48 16.83
N ILE A 138 10.98 -7.64 15.93
CA ILE A 138 12.24 -7.86 15.21
C ILE A 138 13.34 -7.20 16.07
N HIS A 139 14.11 -8.02 16.80
CA HIS A 139 15.26 -7.61 17.59
C HIS A 139 16.56 -7.67 16.78
#